data_AF-A0A1T4ZG98-F1
#
_entry.id   AF-A0A1T4ZG98-F1
#
_cell.length_a   1.000
_cell.length_b   1.000
_cell.length_c   1.000
_cell.angle_alpha   90.00
_cell.angle_beta   90.00
_cell.angle_gamma   90.00
#
_symmetry.space_group_name_H-M   'P 1'
#
loop_
_entity.id
_entity.type
_entity.pdbx_description
1 polymer ?
#
loop_
_entity_poly.entity_id
_entity_poly.type
_entity_poly.pdbx_seq_one_letter_code
_entity_poly.pdbx_strand_id
1 'polypeptide(L)'
;MSEADAVSSAIPGVTQAKTLEEFHLKQNEIYSQRYGLNPWADLRASTSVYATWDDHELTNDFAGGATPAKSPQKQDIFGKETTGYVNDTPVFDAALQSFQNYFPVRNEYYGNTNDPRTAEERKLYRNNNFGSDAATFVLDVRSFRDAPLPFVAEDADQTKIDQTLSDAFDPNRTMLGEAQFKQLKDDLLVAQNDGVTWKFVMSTVPMQQFGIPTIGERWEGFATERRDLLNFIQENQIKNVVFVTGDFHGNVVNNVMNQQAVDQPVTPTGVFDVMIGPVGIQLTVPFLPAPFNQTFAAPFGPATIGFTPASLLAKQSKSQAEYLALTDREEKDQYVRDVLDYRTETLLNYDPMGLENSPIDETLLQGSYVNTHTYGWTEFEIAPNTGVLTVTSYGVNPYSEAQLLANPNPILSSEPFIASQFQVKPF
;
A
#
# COMPACT_ATOMS: atom_id res chain seq x y z
N MET A 1 7.84 -4.15 8.95
CA MET A 1 9.04 -4.70 8.29
C MET A 1 10.24 -3.94 8.84
N SER A 2 11.43 -4.06 8.26
CA SER A 2 12.59 -3.26 8.70
C SER A 2 12.61 -1.93 7.97
N GLU A 3 12.80 -0.82 8.69
CA GLU A 3 12.98 0.52 8.10
C GLU A 3 14.48 0.80 7.91
N ALA A 4 14.95 0.64 6.68
CA ALA A 4 16.34 0.85 6.30
C ALA A 4 16.77 2.32 6.37
N ASP A 5 15.81 3.24 6.34
CA ASP A 5 15.99 4.69 6.23
C ASP A 5 15.49 5.48 7.46
N ALA A 6 15.28 4.77 8.57
CA ALA A 6 15.05 5.34 9.90
C ALA A 6 16.25 5.11 10.83
N VAL A 7 16.29 5.80 11.98
CA VAL A 7 17.25 5.46 13.05
C VAL A 7 16.78 4.21 13.76
N SER A 8 17.69 3.33 14.13
CA SER A 8 17.35 2.20 15.00
C SER A 8 18.49 1.84 15.95
N SER A 9 18.20 0.97 16.91
CA SER A 9 19.13 0.63 17.98
C SER A 9 20.26 -0.33 17.57
N ALA A 10 20.07 -1.13 16.50
CA ALA A 10 21.07 -2.03 15.97
C ALA A 10 22.22 -1.30 15.27
N ILE A 11 21.95 -0.10 14.74
CA ILE A 11 22.97 0.73 14.10
C ILE A 11 22.83 2.19 14.57
N PRO A 12 23.25 2.50 15.82
CA PRO A 12 23.02 3.81 16.41
C PRO A 12 23.57 4.96 15.56
N GLY A 13 22.74 5.97 15.32
CA GLY A 13 23.10 7.16 14.55
C GLY A 13 23.05 6.99 13.03
N VAL A 14 22.84 5.77 12.52
CA VAL A 14 22.62 5.53 11.09
C VAL A 14 21.15 5.75 10.76
N THR A 15 20.91 6.75 9.93
CA THR A 15 19.58 7.14 9.45
C THR A 15 19.26 6.58 8.06
N GLN A 16 20.20 5.88 7.43
CA GLN A 16 20.07 5.28 6.10
C GLN A 16 21.11 4.16 5.99
N ALA A 17 20.67 2.92 5.89
CA ALA A 17 21.54 1.79 5.54
C ALA A 17 22.01 1.93 4.09
N LYS A 18 23.29 1.63 3.83
CA LYS A 18 23.93 1.76 2.52
C LYS A 18 24.72 0.52 2.11
N THR A 19 25.04 -0.34 3.08
CA THR A 19 25.80 -1.57 2.85
C THR A 19 24.96 -2.80 3.16
N LEU A 20 25.30 -3.95 2.56
CA LEU A 20 24.64 -5.22 2.85
C LEU A 20 24.64 -5.56 4.35
N GLU A 21 25.74 -5.26 5.06
CA GLU A 21 25.85 -5.47 6.51
C GLU A 21 24.85 -4.60 7.28
N GLU A 22 24.72 -3.31 6.93
CA GLU A 22 23.73 -2.43 7.56
C GLU A 22 22.30 -2.89 7.27
N PHE A 23 21.98 -3.29 6.04
CA PHE A 23 20.67 -3.85 5.73
C PHE A 23 20.38 -5.14 6.51
N HIS A 24 21.38 -6.02 6.69
CA HIS A 24 21.21 -7.21 7.53
C HIS A 24 20.97 -6.85 8.99
N LEU A 25 21.74 -5.90 9.56
CA LEU A 25 21.57 -5.46 10.95
C LEU A 25 20.17 -4.88 11.17
N LYS A 26 19.67 -4.09 10.22
CA LYS A 26 18.31 -3.55 10.20
C LYS A 26 17.26 -4.65 10.16
N GLN A 27 17.38 -5.62 9.24
CA GLN A 27 16.45 -6.75 9.17
C GLN A 27 16.47 -7.56 10.46
N ASN A 28 17.66 -7.81 11.02
CA ASN A 28 17.84 -8.62 12.22
C ASN A 28 17.12 -8.05 13.46
N GLU A 29 16.88 -6.74 13.53
CA GLU A 29 16.08 -6.14 14.62
C GLU A 29 14.70 -6.78 14.72
N ILE A 30 14.09 -7.06 13.58
CA ILE A 30 12.74 -7.60 13.45
C ILE A 30 12.70 -9.10 13.79
N TYR A 31 13.79 -9.83 13.53
CA TYR A 31 13.92 -11.27 13.80
C TYR A 31 14.60 -11.59 15.13
N SER A 32 15.04 -10.58 15.85
CA SER A 32 15.65 -10.75 17.17
C SER A 32 14.59 -10.87 18.27
N GLN A 33 14.96 -11.53 19.37
CA GLN A 33 14.05 -11.66 20.51
C GLN A 33 13.88 -10.30 21.20
N ARG A 34 12.63 -9.85 21.37
CA ARG A 34 12.28 -8.63 22.09
C ARG A 34 11.19 -8.92 23.12
N TYR A 35 11.40 -8.47 24.36
CA TYR A 35 10.51 -8.76 25.50
C TYR A 35 10.22 -10.25 25.73
N GLY A 36 11.20 -11.10 25.43
CA GLY A 36 11.04 -12.55 25.55
C GLY A 36 10.38 -13.23 24.35
N LEU A 37 9.94 -12.48 23.33
CA LEU A 37 9.21 -13.00 22.17
C LEU A 37 10.03 -12.90 20.88
N ASN A 38 9.75 -13.80 19.93
CA ASN A 38 10.19 -13.65 18.54
C ASN A 38 9.00 -13.95 17.60
N PRO A 39 8.05 -13.00 17.45
CA PRO A 39 6.80 -13.24 16.74
C PRO A 39 7.01 -13.64 15.28
N TRP A 40 8.07 -13.15 14.64
CA TRP A 40 8.41 -13.52 13.26
C TRP A 40 8.92 -14.95 13.15
N ALA A 41 9.73 -15.42 14.10
CA ALA A 41 10.12 -16.83 14.13
C ALA A 41 8.90 -17.74 14.36
N ASP A 42 8.02 -17.36 15.29
CA ASP A 42 6.81 -18.12 15.60
C ASP A 42 5.86 -18.20 14.39
N LEU A 43 5.62 -17.06 13.72
CA LEU A 43 4.77 -16.99 12.53
C LEU A 43 5.31 -17.85 11.38
N ARG A 44 6.62 -17.78 11.12
CA ARG A 44 7.25 -18.51 10.01
C ARG A 44 7.39 -20.01 10.27
N ALA A 45 7.38 -20.42 11.53
CA ALA A 45 7.41 -21.84 11.89
C ALA A 45 6.08 -22.54 11.61
N SER A 46 4.97 -21.80 11.59
CA SER A 46 3.61 -22.35 11.44
C SER A 46 2.91 -21.97 10.13
N THR A 47 3.33 -20.86 9.50
CA THR A 47 2.62 -20.27 8.35
C THR A 47 3.57 -20.01 7.19
N SER A 48 3.14 -20.37 5.97
CA SER A 48 3.86 -20.00 4.75
C SER A 48 3.75 -18.50 4.50
N VAL A 49 4.88 -17.82 4.33
CA VAL A 49 4.95 -16.36 4.14
C VAL A 49 5.33 -16.05 2.71
N TYR A 50 4.47 -15.34 1.99
CA TYR A 50 4.72 -14.83 0.64
C TYR A 50 5.07 -13.33 0.71
N ALA A 51 6.32 -13.00 1.06
CA ALA A 51 6.75 -11.60 1.23
C ALA A 51 7.16 -10.92 -0.08
N THR A 52 6.81 -9.66 -0.24
CA THR A 52 7.41 -8.74 -1.21
C THR A 52 7.92 -7.52 -0.46
N TRP A 53 8.74 -6.69 -1.11
CA TRP A 53 9.25 -5.47 -0.51
C TRP A 53 8.44 -4.23 -0.93
N ASP A 54 8.56 -3.18 -0.15
CA ASP A 54 8.15 -1.84 -0.50
C ASP A 54 9.37 -0.89 -0.46
N ASP A 55 9.16 0.40 -0.25
CA ASP A 55 10.22 1.40 -0.27
C ASP A 55 11.14 1.36 0.96
N HIS A 56 10.59 1.17 2.16
CA HIS A 56 11.35 1.20 3.42
C HIS A 56 12.35 0.05 3.60
N GLU A 57 12.32 -0.99 2.76
CA GLU A 57 13.41 -1.96 2.65
C GLU A 57 14.72 -1.36 2.08
N LEU A 58 14.65 -0.17 1.46
CA LEU A 58 15.77 0.55 0.86
C LEU A 58 15.80 2.04 1.25
N THR A 59 14.86 2.85 0.77
CA THR A 59 14.70 4.27 1.11
C THR A 59 13.31 4.75 0.70
N ASN A 60 12.69 5.61 1.53
CA ASN A 60 11.36 6.20 1.31
C ASN A 60 11.15 6.64 -0.14
N ASP A 61 10.00 6.25 -0.72
CA ASP A 61 9.51 6.58 -2.05
C ASP A 61 10.40 6.16 -3.24
N PHE A 62 11.41 5.29 -3.07
CA PHE A 62 12.33 4.99 -4.19
C PHE A 62 11.61 4.48 -5.45
N ALA A 63 12.20 4.73 -6.61
CA ALA A 63 11.71 4.27 -7.90
C ALA A 63 12.84 3.60 -8.69
N GLY A 64 12.84 2.27 -8.72
CA GLY A 64 13.91 1.47 -9.32
C GLY A 64 14.09 1.71 -10.82
N GLY A 65 13.00 1.96 -11.55
CA GLY A 65 13.00 2.28 -12.98
C GLY A 65 13.29 3.76 -13.30
N ALA A 66 13.59 4.59 -12.32
CA ALA A 66 14.06 5.96 -12.53
C ALA A 66 15.59 6.03 -12.56
N THR A 67 16.13 7.08 -13.19
CA THR A 67 17.56 7.39 -13.08
C THR A 67 17.91 7.75 -11.63
N PRO A 68 19.13 7.48 -11.14
CA PRO A 68 19.56 7.87 -9.79
C PRO A 68 19.24 9.32 -9.43
N ALA A 69 19.47 10.28 -10.33
CA ALA A 69 19.17 11.70 -10.10
C ALA A 69 17.68 12.05 -9.93
N LYS A 70 16.76 11.15 -10.30
CA LYS A 70 15.30 11.39 -10.31
C LYS A 70 14.54 10.57 -9.27
N SER A 71 15.05 9.41 -8.87
CA SER A 71 14.42 8.65 -7.80
C SER A 71 14.48 9.45 -6.49
N PRO A 72 13.38 9.49 -5.71
CA PRO A 72 13.46 9.90 -4.32
C PRO A 72 14.55 9.13 -3.60
N GLN A 73 15.37 9.86 -2.84
CA GLN A 73 16.52 9.29 -2.15
C GLN A 73 16.96 10.15 -0.98
N LYS A 74 17.54 9.47 0.01
CA LYS A 74 18.18 10.09 1.17
C LYS A 74 19.70 9.98 1.06
N GLN A 75 20.40 11.07 1.38
CA GLN A 75 21.87 11.11 1.44
C GLN A 75 22.57 10.62 0.16
N ASP A 76 22.02 10.98 -1.01
CA ASP A 76 22.54 10.64 -2.33
C ASP A 76 22.84 9.12 -2.47
N ILE A 77 22.02 8.25 -1.87
CA ILE A 77 22.30 6.81 -1.77
C ILE A 77 22.48 6.12 -3.14
N PHE A 78 21.77 6.58 -4.17
CA PHE A 78 21.90 6.07 -5.54
C PHE A 78 22.94 6.82 -6.37
N GLY A 79 23.43 7.96 -5.87
CA GLY A 79 24.22 8.91 -6.64
C GLY A 79 23.36 9.90 -7.44
N LYS A 80 24.01 10.62 -8.38
CA LYS A 80 23.42 11.75 -9.14
C LYS A 80 23.45 11.53 -10.64
N GLU A 81 23.62 10.29 -11.08
CA GLU A 81 23.65 9.95 -12.50
C GLU A 81 22.30 10.22 -13.16
N THR A 82 22.34 10.78 -14.37
CA THR A 82 21.15 11.14 -15.17
C THR A 82 20.79 10.09 -16.21
N THR A 83 21.48 8.94 -16.19
CA THR A 83 21.30 7.79 -17.07
C THR A 83 21.39 6.49 -16.26
N GLY A 84 20.94 5.38 -16.83
CA GLY A 84 20.82 4.11 -16.11
C GLY A 84 19.63 4.13 -15.14
N TYR A 85 19.46 3.04 -14.41
CA TYR A 85 18.35 2.89 -13.47
C TYR A 85 18.84 2.73 -12.02
N VAL A 86 17.96 3.00 -11.06
CA VAL A 86 18.25 2.76 -9.64
C VAL A 86 18.38 1.28 -9.36
N ASN A 87 17.63 0.42 -10.06
CA ASN A 87 17.75 -1.03 -9.92
C ASN A 87 19.10 -1.59 -10.39
N ASP A 88 19.84 -0.87 -11.25
CA ASP A 88 21.23 -1.20 -11.61
C ASP A 88 22.27 -0.86 -10.52
N THR A 89 21.86 -0.18 -9.43
CA THR A 89 22.83 0.37 -8.46
C THR A 89 23.29 -0.68 -7.45
N PRO A 90 24.57 -0.66 -7.01
CA PRO A 90 25.08 -1.62 -6.03
C PRO A 90 24.32 -1.64 -4.68
N VAL A 91 23.73 -0.50 -4.30
CA VAL A 91 22.98 -0.38 -3.05
C VAL A 91 21.58 -1.01 -3.16
N PHE A 92 20.95 -0.90 -4.34
CA PHE A 92 19.71 -1.62 -4.63
C PHE A 92 19.93 -3.13 -4.55
N ASP A 93 20.99 -3.62 -5.20
CA ASP A 93 21.39 -5.04 -5.14
C ASP A 93 21.63 -5.52 -3.70
N ALA A 94 22.29 -4.71 -2.88
CA ALA A 94 22.55 -5.01 -1.48
C ALA A 94 21.27 -5.06 -0.64
N ALA A 95 20.35 -4.11 -0.82
CA ALA A 95 19.06 -4.10 -0.13
C ALA A 95 18.20 -5.30 -0.54
N LEU A 96 18.09 -5.57 -1.84
CA LEU A 96 17.33 -6.70 -2.37
C LEU A 96 17.93 -8.05 -1.94
N GLN A 97 19.27 -8.15 -1.91
CA GLN A 97 19.95 -9.33 -1.38
C GLN A 97 19.64 -9.54 0.11
N SER A 98 19.66 -8.48 0.91
CA SER A 98 19.27 -8.54 2.32
C SER A 98 17.82 -9.02 2.46
N PHE A 99 16.89 -8.46 1.68
CA PHE A 99 15.50 -8.91 1.67
C PHE A 99 15.40 -10.42 1.37
N GLN A 100 16.05 -10.92 0.32
CA GLN A 100 16.05 -12.35 -0.01
C GLN A 100 16.74 -13.24 1.03
N ASN A 101 17.71 -12.73 1.79
CA ASN A 101 18.34 -13.49 2.87
C ASN A 101 17.40 -13.68 4.07
N TYR A 102 16.47 -12.76 4.27
CA TYR A 102 15.52 -12.80 5.37
C TYR A 102 14.14 -13.32 4.97
N PHE A 103 13.77 -13.40 3.70
CA PHE A 103 12.47 -13.95 3.26
C PHE A 103 12.67 -15.11 2.28
N PRO A 104 11.91 -16.22 2.40
CA PRO A 104 12.09 -17.41 1.57
C PRO A 104 11.55 -17.18 0.14
N VAL A 105 12.24 -16.36 -0.64
CA VAL A 105 11.94 -16.06 -2.03
C VAL A 105 12.94 -16.79 -2.92
N ARG A 106 12.47 -17.38 -4.03
CA ARG A 106 13.37 -18.03 -4.99
C ARG A 106 14.26 -17.00 -5.66
N ASN A 107 15.50 -17.37 -5.94
CA ASN A 107 16.43 -16.54 -6.68
C ASN A 107 16.16 -16.67 -8.19
N GLU A 108 15.07 -16.08 -8.66
CA GLU A 108 14.65 -16.04 -10.06
C GLU A 108 14.96 -14.67 -10.69
N TYR A 109 15.10 -14.65 -12.02
CA TYR A 109 15.45 -13.47 -12.80
C TYR A 109 14.56 -13.41 -14.05
N TYR A 110 14.30 -12.21 -14.56
CA TYR A 110 13.54 -12.03 -15.80
C TYR A 110 14.30 -12.53 -17.05
N GLY A 111 15.62 -12.67 -16.95
CA GLY A 111 16.49 -12.95 -18.09
C GLY A 111 16.45 -11.82 -19.11
N ASN A 112 16.89 -12.08 -20.35
CA ASN A 112 16.88 -11.03 -21.37
C ASN A 112 15.45 -10.74 -21.87
N THR A 113 14.86 -9.65 -21.37
CA THR A 113 13.54 -9.13 -21.78
C THR A 113 13.62 -8.24 -23.02
N ASN A 114 14.82 -7.84 -23.46
CA ASN A 114 15.07 -6.73 -24.39
C ASN A 114 14.58 -5.35 -23.92
N ASP A 115 14.19 -5.23 -22.65
CA ASP A 115 13.89 -3.99 -21.96
C ASP A 115 14.98 -3.76 -20.90
N PRO A 116 15.87 -2.76 -21.07
CA PRO A 116 16.96 -2.50 -20.12
C PRO A 116 16.51 -2.25 -18.68
N ARG A 117 15.25 -1.88 -18.45
CA ARG A 117 14.70 -1.70 -17.10
C ARG A 117 14.51 -3.02 -16.35
N THR A 118 14.28 -4.12 -17.07
CA THR A 118 13.91 -5.42 -16.50
C THR A 118 14.86 -6.55 -16.92
N ALA A 119 15.71 -6.34 -17.92
CA ALA A 119 16.60 -7.36 -18.45
C ALA A 119 17.63 -7.81 -17.40
N GLU A 120 17.70 -9.12 -17.18
CA GLU A 120 18.59 -9.76 -16.19
C GLU A 120 18.33 -9.34 -14.73
N GLU A 121 17.23 -8.62 -14.47
CA GLU A 121 16.86 -8.19 -13.13
C GLU A 121 16.24 -9.32 -12.31
N ARG A 122 16.43 -9.24 -10.99
CA ARG A 122 15.80 -10.16 -10.03
C ARG A 122 14.29 -10.07 -10.11
N LYS A 123 13.63 -11.22 -10.05
CA LYS A 123 12.19 -11.34 -10.18
C LYS A 123 11.54 -11.63 -8.83
N LEU A 124 10.90 -10.63 -8.24
CA LEU A 124 10.05 -10.80 -7.04
C LEU A 124 8.61 -11.19 -7.40
N TYR A 125 8.15 -10.86 -8.62
CA TYR A 125 6.83 -11.25 -9.09
C TYR A 125 6.65 -12.76 -9.09
N ARG A 126 5.49 -13.21 -8.58
CA ARG A 126 5.12 -14.62 -8.54
C ARG A 126 3.62 -14.79 -8.47
N ASN A 127 3.12 -15.88 -9.05
CA ASN A 127 1.73 -16.31 -8.93
C ASN A 127 1.65 -17.69 -8.26
N ASN A 128 0.53 -17.98 -7.57
CA ASN A 128 0.27 -19.29 -6.97
C ASN A 128 -1.23 -19.61 -7.00
N ASN A 129 -1.60 -20.84 -7.34
CA ASN A 129 -2.98 -21.32 -7.26
C ASN A 129 -3.19 -22.21 -6.02
N PHE A 130 -4.32 -22.03 -5.36
CA PHE A 130 -4.79 -22.81 -4.21
C PHE A 130 -6.08 -23.53 -4.61
N GLY A 131 -5.91 -24.67 -5.29
CA GLY A 131 -7.03 -25.38 -5.91
C GLY A 131 -7.77 -24.51 -6.92
N SER A 132 -9.09 -24.63 -6.94
CA SER A 132 -10.00 -23.77 -7.72
C SER A 132 -10.53 -22.57 -6.93
N ASP A 133 -10.13 -22.41 -5.68
CA ASP A 133 -10.73 -21.41 -4.78
C ASP A 133 -10.05 -20.06 -4.92
N ALA A 134 -8.72 -20.03 -4.97
CA ALA A 134 -7.95 -18.80 -5.01
C ALA A 134 -6.69 -18.88 -5.88
N ALA A 135 -6.35 -17.77 -6.52
CA ALA A 135 -5.02 -17.50 -7.07
C ALA A 135 -4.46 -16.24 -6.41
N THR A 136 -3.17 -16.22 -6.11
CA THR A 136 -2.46 -15.03 -5.63
C THR A 136 -1.45 -14.56 -6.66
N PHE A 137 -1.33 -13.26 -6.86
CA PHE A 137 -0.37 -12.60 -7.74
C PHE A 137 0.39 -11.58 -6.90
N VAL A 138 1.61 -11.91 -6.49
CA VAL A 138 2.41 -11.01 -5.66
C VAL A 138 3.28 -10.15 -6.55
N LEU A 139 3.05 -8.84 -6.51
CA LEU A 139 3.70 -7.86 -7.37
C LEU A 139 4.99 -7.33 -6.78
N ASP A 140 5.84 -6.81 -7.66
CA ASP A 140 6.91 -5.88 -7.34
C ASP A 140 6.57 -4.53 -7.96
N VAL A 141 6.24 -3.56 -7.12
CA VAL A 141 5.81 -2.23 -7.59
C VAL A 141 6.89 -1.17 -7.41
N ARG A 142 8.07 -1.53 -6.91
CA ARG A 142 9.16 -0.57 -6.63
C ARG A 142 10.36 -0.74 -7.54
N SER A 143 10.73 -1.97 -7.90
CA SER A 143 11.95 -2.25 -8.68
C SER A 143 11.96 -1.64 -10.08
N PHE A 144 10.79 -1.45 -10.69
CA PHE A 144 10.70 -1.06 -12.10
C PHE A 144 9.85 0.20 -12.33
N ARG A 145 9.25 0.78 -11.29
CA ARG A 145 8.39 1.97 -11.46
C ARG A 145 9.19 3.19 -11.89
N ASP A 146 8.55 4.07 -12.67
CA ASP A 146 9.05 5.43 -12.85
C ASP A 146 8.97 6.24 -11.55
N ALA A 147 9.69 7.37 -11.52
CA ALA A 147 9.63 8.29 -10.40
C ALA A 147 8.18 8.69 -10.09
N PRO A 148 7.80 8.75 -8.80
CA PRO A 148 6.46 9.17 -8.38
C PRO A 148 6.23 10.65 -8.74
N LEU A 149 4.96 11.01 -8.94
CA LEU A 149 4.58 12.42 -9.05
C LEU A 149 4.79 13.12 -7.71
N PRO A 150 5.21 14.39 -7.71
CA PRO A 150 5.45 15.13 -6.47
C PRO A 150 4.16 15.33 -5.69
N PHE A 151 4.30 15.48 -4.36
CA PHE A 151 3.20 15.90 -3.50
C PHE A 151 2.57 17.21 -3.97
N VAL A 152 1.24 17.25 -3.97
CA VAL A 152 0.44 18.45 -4.24
C VAL A 152 -0.61 18.59 -3.14
N ALA A 153 -0.69 19.77 -2.52
CA ALA A 153 -1.70 20.08 -1.51
C ALA A 153 -3.10 20.12 -2.15
N GLU A 154 -4.12 19.74 -1.39
CA GLU A 154 -5.52 19.69 -1.88
C GLU A 154 -6.09 21.05 -2.26
N ASP A 155 -5.57 22.12 -1.67
CA ASP A 155 -5.96 23.49 -1.96
C ASP A 155 -4.92 24.24 -2.83
N ALA A 156 -4.05 23.49 -3.52
CA ALA A 156 -3.21 24.05 -4.57
C ALA A 156 -4.05 24.73 -5.65
N ASP A 157 -3.43 25.62 -6.43
CA ASP A 157 -4.13 26.25 -7.55
C ASP A 157 -4.63 25.19 -8.54
N GLN A 158 -5.80 25.45 -9.14
CA GLN A 158 -6.45 24.49 -10.03
C GLN A 158 -5.54 24.06 -11.19
N THR A 159 -4.72 24.97 -11.73
CA THR A 159 -3.77 24.65 -12.80
C THR A 159 -2.75 23.61 -12.37
N LYS A 160 -2.26 23.67 -11.12
CA LYS A 160 -1.35 22.66 -10.57
C LYS A 160 -2.05 21.31 -10.35
N ILE A 161 -3.31 21.31 -9.91
CA ILE A 161 -4.12 20.10 -9.76
C ILE A 161 -4.34 19.44 -11.13
N ASP A 162 -4.82 20.22 -12.12
CA ASP A 162 -5.08 19.75 -13.48
C ASP A 162 -3.81 19.19 -14.13
N GLN A 163 -2.66 19.86 -13.96
CA GLN A 163 -1.38 19.36 -14.45
C GLN A 163 -1.01 18.02 -13.81
N THR A 164 -1.23 17.86 -12.50
CA THR A 164 -0.90 16.62 -11.79
C THR A 164 -1.77 15.45 -12.25
N LEU A 165 -3.07 15.69 -12.46
CA LEU A 165 -3.98 14.72 -13.05
C LEU A 165 -3.55 14.37 -14.49
N SER A 166 -3.14 15.37 -15.28
CA SER A 166 -2.62 15.13 -16.63
C SER A 166 -1.32 14.34 -16.64
N ASP A 167 -0.38 14.63 -15.74
CA ASP A 167 0.89 13.91 -15.60
C ASP A 167 0.67 12.45 -15.16
N ALA A 168 -0.38 12.17 -14.39
CA ALA A 168 -0.75 10.81 -13.99
C ALA A 168 -1.19 9.96 -15.20
N PHE A 169 -1.78 10.59 -16.21
CA PHE A 169 -2.18 9.96 -17.47
C PHE A 169 -1.10 9.97 -18.56
N ASP A 170 0.15 10.38 -18.25
CA ASP A 170 1.26 10.24 -19.20
C ASP A 170 1.42 8.76 -19.62
N PRO A 171 1.28 8.42 -20.92
CA PRO A 171 1.36 7.04 -21.40
C PRO A 171 2.75 6.41 -21.27
N ASN A 172 3.78 7.20 -20.96
CA ASN A 172 5.16 6.70 -20.82
C ASN A 172 5.50 6.30 -19.38
N ARG A 173 4.58 6.47 -18.42
CA ARG A 173 4.81 6.11 -17.02
C ARG A 173 4.32 4.70 -16.74
N THR A 174 5.15 3.91 -16.05
CA THR A 174 4.85 2.53 -15.64
C THR A 174 5.13 2.32 -14.15
N MET A 175 4.29 1.51 -13.50
CA MET A 175 4.49 1.00 -12.14
C MET A 175 5.25 -0.33 -12.18
N LEU A 176 4.89 -1.26 -13.06
CA LEU A 176 5.43 -2.62 -13.03
C LEU A 176 6.60 -2.87 -13.99
N GLY A 177 6.80 -2.02 -14.99
CA GLY A 177 7.59 -2.34 -16.17
C GLY A 177 6.87 -3.34 -17.11
N GLU A 178 7.25 -3.33 -18.39
CA GLU A 178 6.51 -4.07 -19.43
C GLU A 178 6.48 -5.60 -19.18
N ALA A 179 7.61 -6.18 -18.78
CA ALA A 179 7.74 -7.62 -18.58
C ALA A 179 6.80 -8.15 -17.48
N GLN A 180 6.80 -7.52 -16.31
CA GLN A 180 5.92 -7.90 -15.21
C GLN A 180 4.45 -7.60 -15.53
N PHE A 181 4.18 -6.46 -16.15
CA PHE A 181 2.82 -6.05 -16.51
C PHE A 181 2.16 -7.04 -17.48
N LYS A 182 2.89 -7.44 -18.53
CA LYS A 182 2.42 -8.46 -19.45
C LYS A 182 2.18 -9.78 -18.72
N GLN A 183 3.12 -10.20 -17.87
CA GLN A 183 2.98 -11.46 -17.15
C GLN A 183 1.78 -11.47 -16.19
N LEU A 184 1.51 -10.36 -15.48
CA LEU A 184 0.32 -10.23 -14.64
C LEU A 184 -0.97 -10.42 -15.44
N LYS A 185 -1.09 -9.79 -16.62
CA LYS A 185 -2.26 -9.96 -17.48
C LYS A 185 -2.42 -11.39 -17.96
N ASP A 186 -1.33 -12.01 -18.42
CA ASP A 186 -1.33 -13.41 -18.87
C ASP A 186 -1.76 -14.36 -17.74
N ASP A 187 -1.18 -14.22 -16.55
CA ASP A 187 -1.45 -15.10 -15.42
C ASP A 187 -2.87 -14.90 -14.84
N LEU A 188 -3.40 -13.67 -14.85
CA LEU A 188 -4.81 -13.40 -14.51
C LEU A 188 -5.78 -14.08 -15.49
N LEU A 189 -5.47 -14.03 -16.79
CA LEU A 189 -6.27 -14.67 -17.83
C LEU A 189 -6.22 -16.19 -17.72
N VAL A 190 -5.05 -16.76 -17.41
CA VAL A 190 -4.89 -18.19 -17.12
C VAL A 190 -5.75 -18.60 -15.93
N ALA A 191 -5.66 -17.90 -14.80
CA ALA A 191 -6.48 -18.21 -13.61
C ALA A 191 -7.99 -18.12 -13.89
N GLN A 192 -8.42 -17.16 -14.71
CA GLN A 192 -9.81 -17.05 -15.15
C GLN A 192 -10.23 -18.26 -16.01
N ASN A 193 -9.41 -18.67 -16.97
CA ASN A 193 -9.70 -19.80 -17.86
C ASN A 193 -9.67 -21.15 -17.14
N ASP A 194 -8.83 -21.28 -16.11
CA ASP A 194 -8.74 -22.46 -15.26
C ASP A 194 -9.91 -22.55 -14.26
N GLY A 195 -10.80 -21.55 -14.22
CA GLY A 195 -11.97 -21.54 -13.35
C GLY A 195 -11.65 -21.25 -11.89
N VAL A 196 -10.54 -20.57 -11.60
CA VAL A 196 -10.21 -20.14 -10.24
C VAL A 196 -11.20 -19.07 -9.79
N THR A 197 -11.80 -19.26 -8.61
CA THR A 197 -12.88 -18.40 -8.11
C THR A 197 -12.37 -16.99 -7.81
N TRP A 198 -11.47 -16.84 -6.84
CA TRP A 198 -10.93 -15.54 -6.40
C TRP A 198 -9.51 -15.29 -6.92
N LYS A 199 -9.23 -14.05 -7.36
CA LYS A 199 -7.90 -13.62 -7.80
C LYS A 199 -7.41 -12.49 -6.88
N PHE A 200 -6.45 -12.78 -6.02
CA PHE A 200 -5.87 -11.80 -5.09
C PHE A 200 -4.59 -11.21 -5.68
N VAL A 201 -4.62 -9.93 -6.03
CA VAL A 201 -3.45 -9.18 -6.50
C VAL A 201 -2.84 -8.46 -5.30
N MET A 202 -1.69 -8.95 -4.84
CA MET A 202 -0.95 -8.36 -3.72
C MET A 202 -0.03 -7.26 -4.25
N SER A 203 -0.36 -6.01 -3.94
CA SER A 203 0.39 -4.81 -4.32
C SER A 203 0.79 -4.09 -3.04
N THR A 204 2.01 -3.57 -2.90
CA THR A 204 2.34 -2.85 -1.65
C THR A 204 1.66 -1.50 -1.55
N VAL A 205 1.26 -0.90 -2.67
CA VAL A 205 0.59 0.41 -2.70
C VAL A 205 -0.88 0.31 -3.15
N PRO A 206 -1.76 1.25 -2.73
CA PRO A 206 -3.21 1.21 -3.02
C PRO A 206 -3.57 1.26 -4.51
N MET A 207 -4.56 0.45 -4.90
CA MET A 207 -5.17 0.47 -6.25
C MET A 207 -6.36 1.44 -6.33
N GLN A 208 -7.00 1.69 -5.20
CA GLN A 208 -8.07 2.68 -5.04
C GLN A 208 -7.60 4.13 -5.19
N GLN A 209 -8.55 5.04 -5.39
CA GLN A 209 -8.32 6.47 -5.56
C GLN A 209 -8.52 7.20 -4.22
N PHE A 210 -7.54 7.98 -3.79
CA PHE A 210 -7.61 8.84 -2.59
C PHE A 210 -7.46 10.33 -2.93
N GLY A 211 -7.34 10.67 -4.22
CA GLY A 211 -7.31 12.04 -4.72
C GLY A 211 -5.91 12.57 -4.98
N ILE A 212 -5.69 13.87 -4.74
CA ILE A 212 -4.48 14.58 -5.19
C ILE A 212 -3.25 14.41 -4.28
N PRO A 213 -3.36 14.49 -2.94
CA PRO A 213 -2.20 14.30 -2.08
C PRO A 213 -1.60 12.91 -2.28
N THR A 214 -0.27 12.87 -2.35
CA THR A 214 0.51 11.64 -2.53
C THR A 214 0.04 10.74 -3.68
N ILE A 215 -0.63 11.31 -4.69
CA ILE A 215 -1.13 10.57 -5.86
C ILE A 215 -0.03 9.75 -6.54
N GLY A 216 1.20 10.27 -6.56
CA GLY A 216 2.37 9.62 -7.14
C GLY A 216 2.81 8.32 -6.47
N GLU A 217 2.44 8.08 -5.20
CA GLU A 217 2.87 6.89 -4.43
C GLU A 217 1.94 5.69 -4.59
N ARG A 218 0.87 5.82 -5.38
CA ARG A 218 -0.11 4.74 -5.58
C ARG A 218 -0.44 4.56 -7.05
N TRP A 219 -1.24 3.54 -7.38
CA TRP A 219 -1.62 3.25 -8.77
C TRP A 219 -2.30 4.42 -9.48
N GLU A 220 -2.98 5.30 -8.73
CA GLU A 220 -3.61 6.52 -9.24
C GLU A 220 -2.61 7.45 -9.93
N GLY A 221 -1.37 7.50 -9.45
CA GLY A 221 -0.29 8.23 -10.09
C GLY A 221 0.11 7.63 -11.42
N PHE A 222 -0.10 6.34 -11.66
CA PHE A 222 0.26 5.64 -12.90
C PHE A 222 -1.01 5.30 -13.70
N ALA A 223 -1.87 6.31 -13.89
CA ALA A 223 -3.25 6.16 -14.33
C ALA A 223 -3.38 5.45 -15.68
N THR A 224 -2.43 5.64 -16.61
CA THR A 224 -2.47 4.94 -17.91
C THR A 224 -2.27 3.44 -17.77
N GLU A 225 -1.26 2.98 -17.02
CA GLU A 225 -1.02 1.55 -16.79
C GLU A 225 -2.13 0.93 -15.92
N ARG A 226 -2.60 1.68 -14.91
CA ARG A 226 -3.77 1.31 -14.09
C ARG A 226 -5.02 1.10 -14.95
N ARG A 227 -5.36 2.06 -15.80
CA ARG A 227 -6.51 1.97 -16.73
C ARG A 227 -6.36 0.77 -17.66
N ASP A 228 -5.18 0.53 -18.21
CA ASP A 228 -4.94 -0.60 -19.09
C ASP A 228 -5.16 -1.95 -18.38
N LEU A 229 -4.69 -2.10 -17.13
CA LEU A 229 -4.98 -3.30 -16.34
C LEU A 229 -6.48 -3.48 -16.09
N LEU A 230 -7.18 -2.42 -15.70
CA LEU A 230 -8.63 -2.47 -15.43
C LEU A 230 -9.44 -2.75 -16.70
N ASN A 231 -9.08 -2.12 -17.83
CA ASN A 231 -9.69 -2.42 -19.13
C ASN A 231 -9.46 -3.89 -19.50
N PHE A 232 -8.24 -4.40 -19.35
CA PHE A 232 -7.93 -5.81 -19.63
C PHE A 232 -8.80 -6.77 -18.78
N ILE A 233 -8.96 -6.50 -17.49
CA ILE A 233 -9.82 -7.28 -16.59
C ILE A 233 -11.27 -7.26 -17.09
N GLN A 234 -11.81 -6.09 -17.44
CA GLN A 234 -13.19 -5.93 -17.90
C GLN A 234 -13.43 -6.58 -19.27
N GLU A 235 -12.55 -6.35 -20.24
CA GLU A 235 -12.65 -6.85 -21.62
C GLU A 235 -12.55 -8.38 -21.69
N ASN A 236 -11.75 -8.99 -20.80
CA ASN A 236 -11.60 -10.44 -20.71
C ASN A 236 -12.55 -11.08 -19.67
N GLN A 237 -13.46 -10.28 -19.08
CA GLN A 237 -14.43 -10.74 -18.10
C GLN A 237 -13.78 -11.51 -16.93
N ILE A 238 -12.62 -11.05 -16.47
CA ILE A 238 -11.90 -11.64 -15.33
C ILE A 238 -12.63 -11.21 -14.07
N LYS A 239 -13.24 -12.18 -13.38
CA LYS A 239 -14.12 -11.92 -12.24
C LYS A 239 -13.46 -12.15 -10.90
N ASN A 240 -14.04 -11.57 -9.85
CA ASN A 240 -13.65 -11.77 -8.44
C ASN A 240 -12.17 -11.40 -8.19
N VAL A 241 -11.75 -10.27 -8.75
CA VAL A 241 -10.41 -9.73 -8.54
C VAL A 241 -10.43 -8.83 -7.30
N VAL A 242 -9.51 -9.10 -6.38
CA VAL A 242 -9.33 -8.35 -5.13
C VAL A 242 -7.90 -7.84 -5.10
N PHE A 243 -7.71 -6.54 -4.97
CA PHE A 243 -6.42 -5.98 -4.61
C PHE A 243 -6.26 -6.03 -3.09
N VAL A 244 -5.09 -6.45 -2.63
CA VAL A 244 -4.71 -6.39 -1.21
C VAL A 244 -3.50 -5.49 -1.12
N THR A 245 -3.67 -4.35 -0.46
CA THR A 245 -2.71 -3.23 -0.53
C THR A 245 -2.24 -2.73 0.83
N GLY A 246 -1.12 -1.98 0.88
CA GLY A 246 -0.52 -1.50 2.12
C GLY A 246 -0.04 -0.05 2.02
N ASP A 247 1.19 0.21 2.49
CA ASP A 247 1.92 1.49 2.45
C ASP A 247 1.32 2.63 3.29
N PHE A 248 0.04 2.95 3.10
CA PHE A 248 -0.58 4.16 3.66
C PHE A 248 -0.94 4.06 5.14
N HIS A 249 -0.72 2.92 5.80
CA HIS A 249 -0.88 2.74 7.26
C HIS A 249 -2.30 2.90 7.81
N GLY A 250 -3.32 2.47 7.06
CA GLY A 250 -4.71 2.40 7.50
C GLY A 250 -5.43 1.23 6.83
N ASN A 251 -6.59 0.84 7.37
CA ASN A 251 -7.45 -0.14 6.69
C ASN A 251 -8.60 0.59 5.99
N VAL A 252 -8.61 0.55 4.66
CA VAL A 252 -9.68 1.13 3.84
C VAL A 252 -10.04 0.17 2.73
N VAL A 253 -11.33 -0.16 2.66
CA VAL A 253 -11.89 -1.01 1.61
C VAL A 253 -12.68 -0.14 0.67
N ASN A 254 -12.39 -0.22 -0.63
CA ASN A 254 -13.09 0.59 -1.62
C ASN A 254 -13.31 -0.17 -2.92
N ASN A 255 -14.41 0.15 -3.59
CA ASN A 255 -14.64 -0.25 -4.96
C ASN A 255 -13.59 0.42 -5.87
N VAL A 256 -12.97 -0.37 -6.76
CA VAL A 256 -11.95 0.13 -7.67
C VAL A 256 -12.64 0.64 -8.92
N MET A 257 -12.65 1.96 -9.08
CA MET A 257 -13.19 2.60 -10.26
C MET A 257 -12.14 2.73 -11.36
N ASN A 258 -12.60 2.73 -12.62
CA ASN A 258 -11.77 2.98 -13.79
C ASN A 258 -12.07 4.35 -14.39
N GLN A 259 -11.04 5.04 -14.86
CA GLN A 259 -11.15 6.36 -15.48
C GLN A 259 -10.43 6.34 -16.82
N GLN A 260 -11.14 6.66 -17.91
CA GLN A 260 -10.60 6.49 -19.26
C GLN A 260 -9.60 7.59 -19.65
N ALA A 261 -9.82 8.82 -19.19
CA ALA A 261 -8.94 9.96 -19.37
C ALA A 261 -9.22 11.02 -18.29
N VAL A 262 -8.36 12.03 -18.19
CA VAL A 262 -8.64 13.24 -17.40
C VAL A 262 -10.02 13.79 -17.77
N ASP A 263 -10.77 14.24 -16.77
CA ASP A 263 -12.15 14.77 -16.87
C ASP A 263 -13.22 13.80 -17.39
N GLN A 264 -12.90 12.53 -17.62
CA GLN A 264 -13.92 11.53 -17.90
C GLN A 264 -14.52 10.98 -16.60
N PRO A 265 -15.82 10.64 -16.59
CA PRO A 265 -16.44 9.98 -15.46
C PRO A 265 -15.71 8.69 -15.08
N VAL A 266 -15.65 8.42 -13.79
CA VAL A 266 -15.23 7.11 -13.29
C VAL A 266 -16.34 6.09 -13.49
N THR A 267 -15.97 4.84 -13.76
CA THR A 267 -16.92 3.72 -13.96
C THR A 267 -16.55 2.52 -13.09
N PRO A 268 -17.52 1.81 -12.49
CA PRO A 268 -17.24 0.62 -11.70
C PRO A 268 -16.57 -0.50 -12.52
N THR A 269 -15.70 -1.26 -11.88
CA THR A 269 -14.98 -2.39 -12.53
C THR A 269 -15.41 -3.76 -12.05
N GLY A 270 -16.08 -3.85 -10.89
CA GLY A 270 -16.28 -5.10 -10.17
C GLY A 270 -15.03 -5.58 -9.42
N VAL A 271 -13.93 -4.81 -9.45
CA VAL A 271 -12.75 -5.04 -8.62
C VAL A 271 -12.90 -4.22 -7.33
N PHE A 272 -12.41 -4.73 -6.21
CA PHE A 272 -12.24 -3.93 -4.99
C PHE A 272 -10.83 -4.06 -4.44
N ASP A 273 -10.44 -3.05 -3.68
CA ASP A 273 -9.17 -2.95 -2.99
C ASP A 273 -9.41 -3.02 -1.48
N VAL A 274 -8.68 -3.90 -0.82
CA VAL A 274 -8.60 -4.02 0.63
C VAL A 274 -7.21 -3.53 1.04
N MET A 275 -7.09 -2.24 1.34
CA MET A 275 -5.89 -1.71 1.95
C MET A 275 -5.83 -2.20 3.40
N ILE A 276 -4.80 -2.95 3.77
CA ILE A 276 -4.64 -3.56 5.08
C ILE A 276 -3.90 -2.62 6.04
N GLY A 277 -4.32 -2.64 7.30
CA GLY A 277 -3.66 -1.88 8.36
C GLY A 277 -2.27 -2.42 8.70
N PRO A 278 -1.40 -1.58 9.27
CA PRO A 278 -0.07 -2.00 9.72
C PRO A 278 -0.17 -2.80 11.02
N VAL A 279 0.68 -3.80 11.20
CA VAL A 279 0.80 -4.54 12.49
C VAL A 279 1.36 -3.67 13.63
N GLY A 280 1.97 -2.54 13.29
CA GLY A 280 2.50 -1.53 14.21
C GLY A 280 3.40 -0.55 13.43
N ILE A 281 3.12 0.74 13.55
CA ILE A 281 3.92 1.80 12.92
C ILE A 281 3.69 3.12 13.64
N GLN A 282 4.73 3.93 13.72
CA GLN A 282 4.61 5.32 14.11
C GLN A 282 5.22 6.21 13.05
N LEU A 283 4.51 7.27 12.71
CA LEU A 283 4.98 8.24 11.74
C LEU A 283 5.15 9.59 12.41
N THR A 284 6.32 10.19 12.23
CA THR A 284 6.55 11.60 12.55
C THR A 284 6.39 12.41 11.27
N VAL A 285 5.49 13.39 11.31
CA VAL A 285 5.21 14.30 10.18
C VAL A 285 5.59 15.73 10.57
N PRO A 286 6.91 16.04 10.70
CA PRO A 286 7.37 17.27 11.34
C PRO A 286 7.10 18.53 10.51
N PHE A 287 6.82 18.39 9.21
CA PHE A 287 6.56 19.48 8.29
C PHE A 287 5.08 19.91 8.26
N LEU A 288 4.17 19.17 8.89
CA LEU A 288 2.79 19.60 9.06
C LEU A 288 2.69 20.77 10.06
N PRO A 289 1.63 21.60 10.00
CA PRO A 289 1.36 22.59 11.03
C PRO A 289 1.02 21.94 12.39
N ALA A 290 1.31 22.64 13.48
CA ALA A 290 0.85 22.23 14.81
C ALA A 290 -0.69 22.16 14.86
N PRO A 291 -1.28 21.20 15.59
CA PRO A 291 -0.64 20.20 16.45
C PRO A 291 -0.27 18.88 15.74
N PHE A 292 -0.31 18.84 14.40
CA PHE A 292 0.03 17.64 13.61
C PHE A 292 1.53 17.48 13.34
N ASN A 293 2.37 18.37 13.85
CA ASN A 293 3.83 18.32 13.69
C ASN A 293 4.53 17.36 14.68
N GLN A 294 3.90 16.21 14.96
CA GLN A 294 4.33 15.26 16.00
C GLN A 294 4.25 13.81 15.52
N THR A 295 4.61 12.87 16.39
CA THR A 295 4.53 11.44 16.12
C THR A 295 3.15 10.89 16.41
N PHE A 296 2.60 10.11 15.48
CA PHE A 296 1.32 9.43 15.64
C PHE A 296 1.48 7.91 15.52
N ALA A 297 0.76 7.18 16.37
CA ALA A 297 0.48 5.76 16.21
C ALA A 297 -0.76 5.59 15.32
N ALA A 298 -0.79 4.55 14.47
CA ALA A 298 -1.83 4.34 13.45
C ALA A 298 -2.07 5.60 12.61
N PRO A 299 -1.08 6.00 11.79
CA PRO A 299 -0.95 7.37 11.33
C PRO A 299 -1.91 7.77 10.21
N PHE A 300 -2.57 6.85 9.48
CA PHE A 300 -3.38 7.24 8.32
C PHE A 300 -4.48 8.26 8.66
N GLY A 301 -5.25 8.02 9.72
CA GLY A 301 -6.31 8.94 10.15
C GLY A 301 -5.77 10.33 10.53
N PRO A 302 -4.86 10.44 11.51
CA PRO A 302 -4.25 11.71 11.88
C PRO A 302 -3.54 12.42 10.72
N ALA A 303 -2.84 11.67 9.86
CA ALA A 303 -2.17 12.23 8.69
C ALA A 303 -3.19 12.80 7.70
N THR A 304 -4.28 12.08 7.40
CA THR A 304 -5.36 12.58 6.53
C THR A 304 -5.90 13.93 7.02
N ILE A 305 -6.18 14.04 8.33
CA ILE A 305 -6.67 15.29 8.92
C ILE A 305 -5.59 16.39 8.96
N GLY A 306 -4.33 16.01 9.21
CA GLY A 306 -3.20 16.94 9.25
C GLY A 306 -2.83 17.51 7.87
N PHE A 307 -2.94 16.69 6.82
CA PHE A 307 -2.72 17.09 5.42
C PHE A 307 -3.89 17.87 4.84
N THR A 308 -5.11 17.67 5.35
CA THR A 308 -6.28 18.39 4.84
C THR A 308 -6.24 19.86 5.30
N PRO A 309 -6.24 20.83 4.36
CA PRO A 309 -6.26 22.25 4.68
C PRO A 309 -7.46 22.64 5.56
N ALA A 310 -7.24 23.51 6.56
CA ALA A 310 -8.30 23.97 7.46
C ALA A 310 -9.47 24.65 6.71
N SER A 311 -9.19 25.29 5.57
CA SER A 311 -10.19 25.89 4.69
C SER A 311 -11.13 24.85 4.07
N LEU A 312 -10.64 23.65 3.73
CA LEU A 312 -11.43 22.56 3.20
C LEU A 312 -12.23 21.84 4.28
N LEU A 313 -11.65 21.65 5.48
CA LEU A 313 -12.40 21.13 6.63
C LEU A 313 -13.57 22.06 6.99
N ALA A 314 -13.35 23.38 6.97
CA ALA A 314 -14.40 24.34 7.29
C ALA A 314 -15.58 24.29 6.30
N LYS A 315 -15.36 23.96 5.02
CA LYS A 315 -16.45 23.75 4.03
C LYS A 315 -17.37 22.58 4.40
N GLN A 316 -16.87 21.64 5.20
CA GLN A 316 -17.61 20.49 5.72
C GLN A 316 -18.14 20.75 7.14
N SER A 317 -18.03 21.99 7.65
CA SER A 317 -18.30 22.32 9.06
C SER A 317 -17.47 21.50 10.05
N LYS A 318 -16.25 21.12 9.63
CA LYS A 318 -15.27 20.33 10.37
C LYS A 318 -14.07 21.17 10.77
N SER A 319 -13.32 20.72 11.78
CA SER A 319 -12.04 21.31 12.15
C SER A 319 -11.06 20.28 12.72
N GLN A 320 -9.77 20.57 12.59
CA GLN A 320 -8.72 19.80 13.24
C GLN A 320 -8.89 19.68 14.76
N ALA A 321 -9.35 20.75 15.42
CA ALA A 321 -9.56 20.77 16.87
C ALA A 321 -10.71 19.82 17.30
N GLU A 322 -11.78 19.77 16.50
CA GLU A 322 -12.89 18.85 16.72
C GLU A 322 -12.43 17.39 16.62
N TYR A 323 -11.71 17.03 15.56
CA TYR A 323 -11.16 15.68 15.40
C TYR A 323 -10.27 15.26 16.58
N LEU A 324 -9.41 16.15 17.06
CA LEU A 324 -8.52 15.87 18.20
C LEU A 324 -9.27 15.72 19.53
N ALA A 325 -10.47 16.31 19.65
CA ALA A 325 -11.32 16.19 20.82
C ALA A 325 -12.08 14.85 20.88
N LEU A 326 -12.21 14.14 19.74
CA LEU A 326 -12.81 12.81 19.71
C LEU A 326 -11.96 11.83 20.52
N THR A 327 -12.63 10.98 21.29
CA THR A 327 -11.98 9.89 22.05
C THR A 327 -12.43 8.51 21.61
N ASP A 328 -13.62 8.41 21.01
CA ASP A 328 -14.11 7.17 20.44
C ASP A 328 -13.42 6.89 19.08
N ARG A 329 -13.06 5.62 18.87
CA ARG A 329 -12.35 5.20 17.67
C ARG A 329 -13.25 5.26 16.43
N GLU A 330 -14.48 4.78 16.54
CA GLU A 330 -15.42 4.70 15.43
C GLU A 330 -15.86 6.10 15.01
N GLU A 331 -16.06 7.01 15.96
CA GLU A 331 -16.29 8.43 15.65
C GLU A 331 -15.11 9.06 14.90
N LYS A 332 -13.86 8.74 15.26
CA LYS A 332 -12.68 9.21 14.53
C LYS A 332 -12.57 8.63 13.13
N ASP A 333 -12.82 7.33 13.00
CA ASP A 333 -12.81 6.64 11.70
C ASP A 333 -13.88 7.23 10.77
N GLN A 334 -15.09 7.46 11.28
CA GLN A 334 -16.15 8.14 10.54
C GLN A 334 -15.76 9.58 10.18
N TYR A 335 -15.10 10.31 11.08
CA TYR A 335 -14.63 11.66 10.79
C TYR A 335 -13.64 11.69 9.62
N VAL A 336 -12.72 10.72 9.57
CA VAL A 336 -11.76 10.55 8.48
C VAL A 336 -12.48 10.15 7.19
N ARG A 337 -13.44 9.23 7.26
CA ARG A 337 -14.28 8.84 6.12
C ARG A 337 -14.95 10.07 5.50
N ASP A 338 -15.64 10.90 6.29
CA ASP A 338 -16.33 12.08 5.76
C ASP A 338 -15.37 13.03 5.02
N VAL A 339 -14.13 13.19 5.52
CA VAL A 339 -13.10 14.02 4.88
C VAL A 339 -12.61 13.41 3.57
N LEU A 340 -12.44 12.09 3.52
CA LEU A 340 -12.08 11.37 2.31
C LEU A 340 -13.21 11.43 1.28
N ASP A 341 -14.47 11.21 1.69
CA ASP A 341 -15.64 11.26 0.82
C ASP A 341 -15.83 12.67 0.23
N TYR A 342 -15.65 13.72 1.03
CA TYR A 342 -15.64 15.08 0.49
C TYR A 342 -14.54 15.27 -0.55
N ARG A 343 -13.35 14.73 -0.31
CA ARG A 343 -12.22 14.83 -1.25
C ARG A 343 -12.49 14.07 -2.54
N THR A 344 -12.95 12.82 -2.46
CA THR A 344 -13.13 11.97 -3.64
C THR A 344 -14.41 12.34 -4.39
N GLU A 345 -15.55 12.36 -3.70
CA GLU A 345 -16.86 12.60 -4.32
C GLU A 345 -17.06 14.07 -4.70
N THR A 346 -16.82 15.00 -3.76
CA THR A 346 -17.18 16.41 -3.99
C THR A 346 -16.13 17.16 -4.82
N LEU A 347 -14.84 16.92 -4.61
CA LEU A 347 -13.78 17.66 -5.31
C LEU A 347 -13.37 17.01 -6.64
N LEU A 348 -13.45 15.68 -6.75
CA LEU A 348 -12.90 14.93 -7.88
C LEU A 348 -13.94 14.09 -8.64
N ASN A 349 -15.18 14.03 -8.13
CA ASN A 349 -16.26 13.23 -8.72
C ASN A 349 -15.87 11.74 -8.87
N TYR A 350 -15.21 11.21 -7.85
CA TYR A 350 -14.91 9.79 -7.66
C TYR A 350 -15.95 9.11 -6.77
N ASP A 351 -15.87 7.78 -6.64
CA ASP A 351 -16.71 7.04 -5.68
C ASP A 351 -16.35 7.43 -4.23
N PRO A 352 -17.34 7.52 -3.32
CA PRO A 352 -17.04 7.63 -1.90
C PRO A 352 -16.35 6.35 -1.39
N MET A 353 -15.72 6.43 -0.22
CA MET A 353 -15.07 5.29 0.41
C MET A 353 -16.09 4.23 0.80
N GLY A 354 -15.82 3.00 0.41
CA GLY A 354 -16.56 1.81 0.84
C GLY A 354 -17.03 0.96 -0.33
N LEU A 355 -17.87 -0.03 -0.02
CA LEU A 355 -18.52 -0.87 -1.03
C LEU A 355 -20.01 -0.60 -1.12
N GLU A 356 -20.55 0.28 -0.28
CA GLU A 356 -21.98 0.59 -0.26
C GLU A 356 -22.42 1.17 -1.61
N ASN A 357 -23.49 0.60 -2.17
CA ASN A 357 -24.04 0.97 -3.48
C ASN A 357 -23.11 0.70 -4.69
N SER A 358 -22.01 -0.01 -4.48
CA SER A 358 -21.16 -0.51 -5.57
C SER A 358 -21.83 -1.71 -6.28
N PRO A 359 -21.36 -2.14 -7.46
CA PRO A 359 -21.90 -3.34 -8.11
C PRO A 359 -21.44 -4.67 -7.48
N ILE A 360 -20.65 -4.63 -6.40
CA ILE A 360 -20.15 -5.81 -5.69
C ILE A 360 -21.27 -6.32 -4.78
N ASP A 361 -21.62 -7.61 -4.87
CA ASP A 361 -22.63 -8.24 -3.98
C ASP A 361 -21.99 -8.50 -2.61
N GLU A 362 -21.96 -7.46 -1.79
CA GLU A 362 -21.42 -7.47 -0.44
C GLU A 362 -22.48 -7.59 0.65
N THR A 363 -22.04 -7.82 1.88
CA THR A 363 -22.85 -7.63 3.08
C THR A 363 -21.91 -7.26 4.22
N LEU A 364 -22.00 -6.03 4.70
CA LEU A 364 -21.29 -5.59 5.90
C LEU A 364 -21.88 -6.29 7.13
N LEU A 365 -21.04 -7.02 7.87
CA LEU A 365 -21.44 -7.78 9.05
C LEU A 365 -21.12 -7.03 10.35
N GLN A 366 -19.99 -6.33 10.40
CA GLN A 366 -19.53 -5.59 11.57
C GLN A 366 -18.63 -4.42 11.16
N GLY A 367 -18.70 -3.31 11.91
CA GLY A 367 -17.79 -2.18 11.75
C GLY A 367 -18.10 -1.30 10.54
N SER A 368 -17.06 -0.86 9.84
CA SER A 368 -17.17 -0.06 8.61
C SER A 368 -16.05 -0.41 7.62
N TYR A 369 -16.10 0.15 6.42
CA TYR A 369 -15.03 -0.01 5.41
C TYR A 369 -13.83 0.92 5.64
N VAL A 370 -13.86 1.80 6.63
CA VAL A 370 -12.77 2.73 6.98
C VAL A 370 -12.38 2.51 8.45
N ASN A 371 -11.20 1.94 8.69
CA ASN A 371 -10.64 1.67 10.01
C ASN A 371 -9.18 2.12 10.07
N THR A 372 -8.95 3.35 10.50
CA THR A 372 -7.71 4.10 10.30
C THR A 372 -6.99 4.44 11.59
N HIS A 373 -7.59 4.09 12.73
CA HIS A 373 -7.05 4.28 14.07
C HIS A 373 -6.78 2.94 14.78
N THR A 374 -6.32 1.94 14.03
CA THR A 374 -5.96 0.62 14.56
C THR A 374 -4.62 0.15 14.01
N TYR A 375 -3.90 -0.65 14.78
CA TYR A 375 -2.97 -1.63 14.21
C TYR A 375 -3.72 -2.92 13.91
N GLY A 376 -3.20 -3.79 13.05
CA GLY A 376 -3.95 -4.99 12.72
C GLY A 376 -3.40 -5.84 11.59
N TRP A 377 -4.25 -6.77 11.17
CA TRP A 377 -4.10 -7.58 9.97
C TRP A 377 -5.50 -7.90 9.41
N THR A 378 -5.55 -8.43 8.19
CA THR A 378 -6.80 -8.82 7.55
C THR A 378 -6.74 -10.29 7.14
N GLU A 379 -7.81 -11.03 7.45
CA GLU A 379 -8.00 -12.42 7.07
C GLU A 379 -9.03 -12.53 5.94
N PHE A 380 -8.76 -13.45 5.02
CA PHE A 380 -9.59 -13.73 3.85
C PHE A 380 -9.98 -15.21 3.90
N GLU A 381 -11.25 -15.50 4.21
CA GLU A 381 -11.77 -16.87 4.27
C GLU A 381 -12.76 -17.12 3.14
N ILE A 382 -12.50 -18.15 2.33
CA ILE A 382 -13.41 -18.58 1.27
C ILE A 382 -14.25 -19.74 1.79
N ALA A 383 -15.56 -19.53 1.88
CA ALA A 383 -16.49 -20.55 2.37
C ALA A 383 -16.55 -21.75 1.40
N PRO A 384 -16.44 -22.99 1.91
CA PRO A 384 -16.47 -24.18 1.07
C PRO A 384 -17.82 -24.32 0.36
N ASN A 385 -17.78 -24.76 -0.90
CA ASN A 385 -18.92 -24.96 -1.81
C ASN A 385 -19.63 -23.69 -2.31
N THR A 386 -19.77 -22.65 -1.49
CA THR A 386 -20.42 -21.39 -1.92
C THR A 386 -19.45 -20.41 -2.55
N GLY A 387 -18.15 -20.51 -2.21
CA GLY A 387 -17.13 -19.58 -2.66
C GLY A 387 -17.28 -18.17 -2.09
N VAL A 388 -18.17 -17.95 -1.11
CA VAL A 388 -18.36 -16.64 -0.47
C VAL A 388 -17.07 -16.26 0.26
N LEU A 389 -16.55 -15.08 -0.04
CA LEU A 389 -15.38 -14.54 0.63
C LEU A 389 -15.82 -13.74 1.86
N THR A 390 -15.36 -14.15 3.04
CA THR A 390 -15.43 -13.35 4.27
C THR A 390 -14.10 -12.64 4.47
N VAL A 391 -14.14 -11.31 4.58
CA VAL A 391 -12.97 -10.48 4.86
C VAL A 391 -13.12 -9.95 6.28
N THR A 392 -12.15 -10.26 7.15
CA THR A 392 -12.15 -9.83 8.55
C THR A 392 -10.89 -9.02 8.84
N SER A 393 -11.04 -7.73 9.09
CA SER A 393 -9.94 -6.88 9.58
C SER A 393 -9.93 -6.89 11.10
N TYR A 394 -8.86 -7.45 11.67
CA TYR A 394 -8.62 -7.43 13.11
C TYR A 394 -7.91 -6.15 13.50
N GLY A 395 -8.37 -5.53 14.58
CA GLY A 395 -7.81 -4.34 15.18
C GLY A 395 -7.14 -4.63 16.52
N VAL A 396 -6.05 -3.91 16.78
CA VAL A 396 -5.38 -3.76 18.06
C VAL A 396 -5.31 -2.28 18.35
N ASN A 397 -5.54 -1.91 19.62
CA ASN A 397 -5.45 -0.50 20.02
C ASN A 397 -4.04 0.03 19.76
N PRO A 398 -3.89 1.19 19.10
CA PRO A 398 -2.58 1.75 18.81
C PRO A 398 -1.80 2.07 20.08
N TYR A 399 -0.48 1.90 20.01
CA TYR A 399 0.45 2.24 21.06
C TYR A 399 1.70 2.90 20.47
N SER A 400 2.39 3.67 21.31
CA SER A 400 3.67 4.28 21.01
C SER A 400 4.84 3.44 21.52
N GLU A 401 6.00 3.64 20.92
CA GLU A 401 7.28 3.09 21.37
C GLU A 401 7.56 3.50 22.81
N ALA A 402 7.26 4.74 23.19
CA ALA A 402 7.42 5.21 24.56
C ALA A 402 6.56 4.39 25.55
N GLN A 403 5.32 4.06 25.19
CA GLN A 403 4.46 3.20 26.01
C GLN A 403 5.01 1.77 26.07
N LEU A 404 5.46 1.21 24.94
CA LEU A 404 6.04 -0.12 24.85
C LEU A 404 7.32 -0.27 25.68
N LEU A 405 8.19 0.74 25.66
CA LEU A 405 9.42 0.77 26.45
C LEU A 405 9.14 0.95 27.94
N ALA A 406 8.14 1.76 28.31
CA ALA A 406 7.79 2.01 29.70
C ALA A 406 7.15 0.79 30.38
N ASN A 407 6.21 0.12 29.71
CA ASN A 407 5.58 -1.09 30.20
C ASN A 407 5.02 -1.92 29.03
N PRO A 408 5.69 -3.00 28.60
CA PRO A 408 5.24 -3.80 27.47
C PRO A 408 4.03 -4.69 27.81
N ASN A 409 3.80 -5.03 29.08
CA ASN A 409 2.80 -6.05 29.47
C ASN A 409 1.38 -5.75 28.96
N PRO A 410 0.82 -4.52 29.08
CA PRO A 410 -0.52 -4.22 28.57
C PRO A 410 -0.65 -4.36 27.05
N ILE A 411 0.44 -4.14 26.30
CA ILE A 411 0.46 -4.28 24.84
C ILE A 411 0.57 -5.77 24.48
N LEU A 412 1.47 -6.51 25.13
CA LEU A 412 1.68 -7.94 24.89
C LEU A 412 0.48 -8.80 25.30
N SER A 413 -0.32 -8.34 26.28
CA SER A 413 -1.57 -8.99 26.69
C SER A 413 -2.81 -8.40 26.01
N SER A 414 -2.64 -7.55 24.99
CA SER A 414 -3.79 -6.97 24.29
C SER A 414 -4.52 -8.06 23.50
N GLU A 415 -5.85 -8.06 23.60
CA GLU A 415 -6.69 -8.95 22.80
C GLU A 415 -7.11 -8.20 21.53
N PRO A 416 -6.84 -8.77 20.34
CA PRO A 416 -7.36 -8.26 19.08
C PRO A 416 -8.89 -8.30 19.06
N PHE A 417 -9.51 -7.36 18.36
CA PHE A 417 -10.96 -7.31 18.14
C PHE A 417 -11.27 -7.25 16.65
N ILE A 418 -12.49 -7.59 16.24
CA ILE A 418 -12.92 -7.39 14.85
C ILE A 418 -13.22 -5.90 14.65
N ALA A 419 -12.37 -5.21 13.90
CA ALA A 419 -12.57 -3.82 13.53
C ALA A 419 -13.59 -3.69 12.40
N SER A 420 -13.53 -4.61 11.43
CA SER A 420 -14.47 -4.69 10.32
C SER A 420 -14.60 -6.12 9.82
N GLN A 421 -15.82 -6.49 9.42
CA GLN A 421 -16.08 -7.76 8.76
C GLN A 421 -17.18 -7.61 7.72
N PHE A 422 -16.96 -8.14 6.53
CA PHE A 422 -17.96 -8.20 5.47
C PHE A 422 -17.82 -9.48 4.65
N GLN A 423 -18.88 -9.80 3.91
CA GLN A 423 -18.90 -10.92 2.97
C GLN A 423 -19.08 -10.41 1.55
N VAL A 424 -18.53 -11.13 0.58
CA VAL A 424 -18.75 -10.89 -0.85
C VAL A 424 -19.11 -12.20 -1.52
N LYS A 425 -20.22 -12.22 -2.25
CA LYS A 425 -20.57 -13.38 -3.08
C LYS A 425 -19.76 -13.34 -4.39
N PRO A 426 -19.21 -14.47 -4.85
CA PRO A 426 -18.55 -14.51 -6.13
C PRO A 426 -19.57 -14.26 -7.26
N PHE A 427 -19.18 -13.48 -8.27
CA PHE A 427 -20.02 -13.08 -9.40
C PHE A 427 -19.44 -13.52 -10.76
#